data_AF-A0A3P7U8L4-F1
#
_entry.id   AF-A0A3P7U8L4-F1
#
_cell.length_a   1.000
_cell.length_b   1.000
_cell.length_c   1.000
_cell.angle_alpha   90.00
_cell.angle_beta   90.00
_cell.angle_gamma   90.00
#
_symmetry.space_group_name_H-M   'P 1'
#
loop_
_entity.id
_entity.type
_entity.pdbx_description
1 polymer ?
#
loop_
_entity_poly.entity_id
_entity_poly.type
_entity_poly.pdbx_seq_one_letter_code
_entity_poly.pdbx_strand_id
1 'polypeptide(L)'
;MVNVPKARRTFCDGKCRKHTNHKVTQYKKGKESKFAQGRRRYDRKQAGFGGQTKPIFRKKAKTTKKIVLRMECTECKHKKQLPIKRYVDI
;
A
#
# COMPACT_ATOMS: atom_id res chain seq x y z
N MET A 1 10.14 -11.05 -14.35
CA MET A 1 10.55 -9.74 -13.78
C MET A 1 9.83 -8.64 -14.56
N VAL A 2 9.14 -7.71 -13.90
CA VAL A 2 8.47 -6.59 -14.58
C VAL A 2 9.28 -5.33 -14.35
N ASN A 3 9.84 -4.77 -15.42
CA ASN A 3 10.56 -3.50 -15.35
C ASN A 3 9.58 -2.34 -15.46
N VAL A 4 9.57 -1.44 -14.47
CA VAL A 4 8.71 -0.25 -14.46
C VAL A 4 9.61 0.99 -14.50
N PRO A 5 9.38 1.94 -15.42
CA PRO A 5 10.20 3.15 -15.51
C PRO A 5 10.04 4.01 -14.25
N LYS A 6 11.14 4.60 -13.78
CA LYS A 6 11.16 5.48 -12.58
C LYS A 6 10.46 6.82 -12.81
N ALA A 7 10.23 7.20 -14.06
CA ALA A 7 9.46 8.37 -14.47
C ALA A 7 8.46 7.98 -15.57
N ARG A 8 7.24 8.52 -15.51
CA ARG A 8 6.21 8.28 -16.53
C ARG A 8 5.39 9.55 -16.77
N ARG A 9 5.11 9.88 -18.03
CA ARG A 9 4.12 10.92 -18.37
C ARG A 9 2.72 10.34 -18.24
N THR A 10 1.92 10.92 -17.34
CA THR A 10 0.52 10.53 -17.14
C THR A 10 -0.33 11.75 -16.82
N PHE A 11 -1.64 11.63 -16.98
CA PHE A 11 -2.56 12.67 -16.57
C PHE A 11 -2.51 12.88 -15.05
N CYS A 12 -2.32 14.13 -14.63
CA CYS A 12 -2.40 14.54 -13.23
C CYS A 12 -3.82 15.02 -12.92
N ASP A 13 -4.53 14.28 -12.06
CA ASP A 13 -5.86 14.58 -11.53
C ASP A 13 -5.86 15.62 -10.40
N GLY A 14 -4.68 15.99 -9.89
CA GLY A 14 -4.52 17.11 -8.98
C GLY A 14 -4.68 18.47 -9.66
N LYS A 15 -4.02 19.49 -9.10
CA LYS A 15 -4.14 20.89 -9.54
C LYS A 15 -3.73 21.12 -11.01
N CYS A 16 -2.85 20.30 -11.57
CA CYS A 16 -2.30 20.52 -12.91
C CYS A 16 -3.29 20.24 -14.05
N ARG A 17 -4.23 19.30 -13.89
CA ARG A 17 -5.22 18.87 -14.90
C ARG A 17 -4.66 18.67 -16.32
N LYS A 18 -3.40 18.24 -16.42
CA LYS A 18 -2.67 18.03 -17.67
C LYS A 18 -1.70 16.85 -17.55
N HIS A 19 -1.12 16.42 -18.66
CA HIS A 19 -0.13 15.34 -18.67
C HIS A 19 1.26 15.85 -18.25
N THR A 20 1.68 15.47 -17.04
CA THR A 20 2.96 15.86 -16.45
C THR A 20 3.86 14.65 -16.21
N ASN A 21 5.14 14.91 -15.95
CA ASN A 21 6.07 13.88 -15.51
C ASN A 21 5.75 13.47 -14.06
N HIS A 22 5.67 12.16 -13.80
CA HIS A 22 5.44 11.61 -12.49
C HIS A 22 6.60 10.71 -12.08
N LYS A 23 7.10 10.88 -10.84
CA LYS A 23 8.06 9.98 -10.22
C LYS A 23 7.34 8.72 -9.76
N VAL A 24 7.80 7.57 -10.23
CA VAL A 24 7.22 6.27 -9.92
C VAL A 24 7.98 5.63 -8.78
N THR A 25 7.27 5.26 -7.72
CA THR A 25 7.84 4.52 -6.58
C THR A 25 6.96 3.34 -6.22
N GLN A 26 7.54 2.27 -5.68
CA GLN A 26 6.74 1.17 -5.15
C GLN A 26 6.09 1.60 -3.82
N TYR A 27 4.80 1.33 -3.65
CA TYR A 27 4.13 1.55 -2.37
C TYR A 27 4.65 0.57 -1.32
N LYS A 28 4.98 1.11 -0.14
CA LYS A 28 5.32 0.32 1.04
C LYS A 28 4.24 0.51 2.10
N LYS A 29 3.77 -0.59 2.69
CA LYS A 29 2.82 -0.53 3.82
C LYS A 29 3.54 0.08 5.03
N GLY A 30 2.91 1.08 5.66
CA GLY A 30 3.40 1.67 6.90
C GLY A 30 3.24 0.74 8.11
N LYS A 31 3.93 1.07 9.20
CA LYS A 31 3.74 0.41 10.50
C LYS A 31 2.33 0.67 11.02
N GLU A 32 1.72 -0.32 11.66
CA GLU A 32 0.40 -0.16 12.28
C GLU A 32 0.48 0.78 13.49
N SER A 33 -0.46 1.71 13.59
CA SER A 33 -0.55 2.64 14.73
C SER A 33 -1.19 1.96 15.93
N LYS A 34 -0.58 2.10 17.11
CA LYS A 34 -1.12 1.58 18.38
C LYS A 34 -2.41 2.28 18.81
N PHE A 35 -2.58 3.54 18.42
CA PHE A 35 -3.73 4.36 18.82
C PHE A 35 -4.98 4.11 17.97
N ALA A 36 -4.85 3.34 16.89
CA ALA A 36 -5.98 2.97 16.04
C ALA A 36 -7.07 2.25 16.87
N GLN A 37 -8.33 2.59 16.63
CA GLN A 37 -9.46 2.04 17.39
C GLN A 37 -9.50 0.51 17.37
N GLY A 38 -9.21 -0.11 16.22
CA GLY A 38 -9.15 -1.57 16.07
C GLY A 38 -8.05 -2.20 16.92
N ARG A 39 -6.87 -1.58 16.97
CA ARG A 39 -5.75 -2.06 17.78
C ARG A 39 -6.04 -1.94 19.27
N ARG A 40 -6.56 -0.79 19.73
CA ARG A 40 -6.99 -0.59 21.12
C ARG A 40 -8.03 -1.63 21.56
N ARG A 41 -9.01 -1.93 20.70
CA ARG A 41 -10.02 -2.97 20.97
C ARG A 41 -9.40 -4.36 21.05
N TYR A 42 -8.46 -4.69 20.17
CA TYR A 42 -7.75 -5.97 20.17
C TYR A 42 -6.95 -6.14 21.46
N ASP A 43 -6.13 -5.15 21.84
CA ASP A 43 -5.28 -5.21 23.03
C ASP A 43 -6.11 -5.32 24.31
N ARG A 44 -7.23 -4.59 24.41
CA ARG A 44 -8.17 -4.73 25.53
C ARG A 44 -8.83 -6.10 25.60
N LYS A 45 -9.17 -6.70 24.44
CA LYS A 45 -9.76 -8.04 24.38
C LYS A 45 -8.74 -9.12 24.75
N GLN A 46 -7.48 -8.91 24.36
CA GLN A 46 -6.39 -9.85 24.59
C GLN A 46 -5.90 -9.86 26.04
N ALA A 47 -6.14 -8.80 26.81
CA ALA A 47 -5.75 -8.72 28.21
C ALA A 47 -6.55 -9.70 29.09
N GLY A 48 -5.90 -10.23 30.14
CA GLY A 48 -6.49 -11.18 31.08
C GLY A 48 -6.25 -12.64 30.69
N PHE A 49 -7.15 -13.53 31.12
CA PHE A 49 -7.08 -14.97 30.85
C PHE A 49 -7.87 -15.35 29.59
N GLY A 50 -7.65 -16.56 29.06
CA GLY A 50 -8.35 -17.06 27.87
C GLY A 50 -7.55 -17.05 26.57
N GLY A 51 -6.25 -16.70 26.64
CA GLY A 51 -5.31 -16.86 25.54
C GLY A 51 -5.62 -15.99 24.31
N GLN A 52 -5.47 -16.55 23.11
CA GLN A 52 -5.62 -15.83 21.85
C GLN A 52 -7.10 -15.55 21.52
N THR A 53 -7.50 -14.28 21.46
CA THR A 53 -8.93 -13.90 21.37
C THR A 53 -9.49 -13.68 19.97
N LYS A 54 -8.64 -13.67 18.93
CA LYS A 54 -9.01 -13.53 17.51
C LYS A 54 -8.26 -14.57 16.67
N PRO A 55 -8.88 -15.15 15.64
CA PRO A 55 -8.27 -16.21 14.86
C PRO A 55 -7.04 -15.71 14.08
N ILE A 56 -5.99 -16.53 14.05
CA ILE A 56 -4.81 -16.31 13.21
C ILE A 56 -5.04 -17.02 11.88
N PHE A 57 -4.84 -16.32 10.78
CA PHE A 57 -4.97 -16.90 9.45
C PHE A 57 -3.76 -17.81 9.14
N ARG A 58 -3.93 -19.14 9.25
CA ARG A 58 -2.86 -20.13 9.08
C ARG A 58 -2.64 -20.58 7.63
N LYS A 59 -3.72 -20.77 6.85
CA LYS A 59 -3.67 -21.41 5.52
C LYS A 59 -3.61 -20.36 4.40
N LYS A 60 -2.41 -19.84 4.10
CA LYS A 60 -2.22 -18.85 3.04
C LYS A 60 -1.93 -19.48 1.68
N ALA A 61 -2.92 -19.44 0.78
CA ALA A 61 -2.79 -20.00 -0.58
C ALA A 61 -2.03 -19.09 -1.57
N LYS A 62 -2.10 -17.76 -1.42
CA LYS A 62 -1.50 -16.83 -2.39
C LYS A 62 -0.02 -16.60 -2.11
N THR A 63 0.82 -16.91 -3.09
CA THR A 63 2.28 -16.73 -3.04
C THR A 63 2.69 -15.29 -3.40
N THR A 64 1.99 -14.66 -4.34
CA THR A 64 2.27 -13.30 -4.82
C THR A 64 1.28 -12.25 -4.31
N LYS A 65 1.71 -10.98 -4.27
CA LYS A 65 0.89 -9.81 -3.91
C LYS A 65 0.65 -8.95 -5.15
N LYS A 66 -0.41 -8.12 -5.12
CA LYS A 66 -0.56 -7.05 -6.11
C LYS A 66 0.35 -5.91 -5.69
N ILE A 67 1.16 -5.43 -6.62
CA ILE A 67 2.06 -4.30 -6.38
C ILE A 67 1.32 -3.03 -6.75
N VAL A 68 1.42 -2.03 -5.89
CA VAL A 68 0.82 -0.72 -6.09
C VAL A 68 1.95 0.26 -6.34
N LEU A 69 1.89 0.98 -7.44
CA LEU A 69 2.79 2.07 -7.73
C LEU A 69 2.23 3.36 -7.14
N ARG A 70 3.09 4.15 -6.52
CA ARG A 70 2.82 5.52 -6.10
C ARG A 70 3.46 6.46 -7.12
N MET A 71 2.60 7.11 -7.88
CA MET A 71 2.93 8.12 -8.89
C MET A 71 2.88 9.50 -8.23
N GLU A 72 4.00 10.20 -8.16
CA GLU A 72 4.08 11.55 -7.58
C GLU A 72 4.34 12.57 -8.68
N CYS A 73 3.41 13.51 -8.87
CA CYS A 73 3.55 14.58 -9.85
C CYS A 73 4.70 15.51 -9.47
N THR A 74 5.58 15.83 -10.42
CA THR A 74 6.73 16.72 -10.17
C THR A 74 6.31 18.17 -9.90
N GLU A 75 5.18 18.62 -10.47
CA GLU A 75 4.71 20.01 -10.33
C GLU A 75 3.90 20.21 -9.04
N CYS A 76 2.79 19.48 -8.87
CA CYS A 76 1.85 19.72 -7.75
C CYS A 76 2.03 18.76 -6.56
N LYS A 77 2.99 17.82 -6.63
CA LYS A 77 3.26 16.80 -5.59
C LYS A 77 2.06 15.90 -5.25
N HIS A 78 1.01 15.93 -6.07
CA HIS A 78 -0.14 15.04 -5.92
C HIS A 78 0.30 13.59 -6.15
N LYS A 79 -0.25 12.69 -5.34
CA LYS A 79 0.14 11.27 -5.30
C LYS A 79 -1.04 10.40 -5.71
N LYS A 80 -0.87 9.68 -6.81
CA LYS A 80 -1.84 8.71 -7.32
C LYS A 80 -1.35 7.29 -7.10
N GLN A 81 -2.24 6.40 -6.69
CA GLN A 81 -1.93 4.99 -6.49
C GLN A 81 -2.51 4.15 -7.63
N LEU A 82 -1.66 3.35 -8.29
CA LEU A 82 -2.06 2.49 -9.40
C LEU A 82 -1.66 1.04 -9.11
N PRO A 83 -2.63 0.11 -8.97
CA PRO A 83 -2.35 -1.30 -8.83
C PRO A 83 -1.96 -1.92 -10.18
N ILE A 84 -0.95 -2.79 -10.18
CA ILE A 84 -0.57 -3.63 -11.33
C ILE A 84 -1.08 -5.07 -11.09
N LYS A 85 -1.14 -5.86 -12.17
CA LYS A 85 -1.32 -7.32 -12.10
C LYS A 85 -0.26 -7.96 -11.18
N ARG A 86 -0.57 -9.13 -10.64
CA ARG A 86 0.37 -9.85 -9.77
C ARG A 86 1.57 -10.32 -10.61
N TYR A 87 2.76 -10.06 -10.12
CA TYR A 87 3.99 -10.64 -10.63
C TYR A 87 4.90 -11.00 -9.45
N VAL A 88 5.93 -11.80 -9.71
CA VAL A 88 6.95 -12.15 -8.72
C VAL A 88 7.95 -10.98 -8.67
N ASP A 89 7.95 -10.24 -7.56
CA ASP A 89 9.10 -9.40 -7.19
C ASP A 89 10.22 -10.37 -6.81
N ILE A 90 11.32 -10.38 -7.59
CA ILE A 90 12.59 -11.03 -7.21
C ILE A 90 13.43 -9.95 -6.54
#